data_AF-A0A7S0YFM4-F1
#
_entry.id   AF-A0A7S0YFM4-F1
#
_cell.length_a   1.000
_cell.length_b   1.000
_cell.length_c   1.000
_cell.angle_alpha   90.00
_cell.angle_beta   90.00
_cell.angle_gamma   90.00
#
_symmetry.space_group_name_H-M   'P 1'
#
loop_
_entity.id
_entity.type
_entity.pdbx_description
1 polymer ?
#
loop_
_entity_poly.entity_id
_entity_poly.type
_entity_poly.pdbx_seq_one_letter_code
_entity_poly.pdbx_strand_id
1 'polypeptide(L)'
;QLREWLASPASVLEVLGAAVPMTATFFVTYLIISGLGMKSITLLRLPALLVYALLHLAKGSPRARERLWSMQMDNYGSKVADHSITLLLGLVYCCVNPIVCPAALAYYLVTTATEGYQIIYVTRQKHDGGGQLWKNLLHQVMVGLYFAQISLLGLLSIKKFPFSPLLLIPLIGSVIFHASVSSSYSKPWSHVALCDAMDLDEEDERARVDHLSRRRGG
;
A
#
# COMPACT_ATOMS: atom_id res chain seq x y z
N GLN A 1 21.91 -4.43 32.02
CA GLN A 1 21.52 -4.57 30.60
C GLN A 1 22.70 -4.35 29.63
N LEU A 2 23.18 -3.14 29.31
CA LEU A 2 24.27 -2.97 28.32
C LEU A 2 25.60 -3.69 28.64
N ARG A 3 26.05 -3.68 29.91
CA ARG A 3 27.28 -4.42 30.34
C ARG A 3 27.10 -5.94 30.38
N GLU A 4 25.87 -6.40 30.45
CA GLU A 4 25.46 -7.80 30.56
C GLU A 4 25.41 -8.45 29.16
N TRP A 5 24.97 -7.68 28.17
CA TRP A 5 25.01 -8.05 26.74
C TRP A 5 26.42 -8.17 26.19
N LEU A 6 27.36 -7.38 26.71
CA LEU A 6 28.79 -7.47 26.39
C LEU A 6 29.47 -8.71 26.98
N ALA A 7 29.00 -9.20 28.13
CA ALA A 7 29.59 -10.35 28.81
C ALA A 7 29.09 -11.70 28.26
N SER A 8 27.93 -11.73 27.59
CA SER A 8 27.33 -12.96 27.05
C SER A 8 26.49 -12.65 25.81
N PRO A 9 27.07 -12.61 24.60
CA PRO A 9 26.34 -12.30 23.36
C PRO A 9 25.21 -13.28 23.06
N ALA A 10 25.25 -14.50 23.61
CA ALA A 10 24.18 -15.49 23.52
C ALA A 10 22.88 -15.05 24.25
N SER A 11 23.00 -14.28 25.34
CA SER A 11 21.82 -13.80 26.09
C SER A 11 20.98 -12.79 25.30
N VAL A 12 21.61 -12.05 24.37
CA VAL A 12 20.93 -11.11 23.48
C VAL A 12 19.98 -11.85 22.53
N LEU A 13 20.39 -13.00 22.01
CA LEU A 13 19.56 -13.86 21.17
C LEU A 13 18.35 -14.42 21.91
N GLU A 14 18.50 -14.78 23.20
CA GLU A 14 17.40 -15.25 24.04
C GLU A 14 16.39 -14.13 24.36
N VAL A 15 16.87 -12.94 24.72
CA VAL A 15 16.01 -11.77 24.98
C VAL A 15 15.28 -11.34 23.71
N LEU A 16 15.96 -11.33 22.55
CA LEU A 16 15.34 -11.02 21.26
C LEU A 16 14.26 -12.06 20.91
N GLY A 17 14.54 -13.35 21.12
CA GLY A 17 13.58 -14.44 20.92
C GLY A 17 12.34 -14.33 21.80
N ALA A 18 12.47 -13.82 23.03
CA ALA A 18 11.36 -13.58 23.95
C ALA A 18 10.57 -12.29 23.63
N ALA A 19 11.23 -11.27 23.07
CA ALA A 19 10.60 -9.99 22.72
C ALA A 19 9.74 -10.05 21.44
N VAL A 20 10.14 -10.87 20.46
CA VAL A 20 9.46 -10.98 19.15
C VAL A 20 7.97 -11.42 19.25
N PRO A 21 7.58 -12.39 20.09
CA PRO A 21 6.16 -12.74 20.26
C PRO A 21 5.35 -11.63 20.96
N MET A 22 5.98 -10.90 21.87
CA MET A 22 5.33 -9.81 22.62
C MET A 22 5.02 -8.61 21.71
N THR A 23 5.90 -8.31 20.75
CA THR A 23 5.64 -7.27 19.74
C THR A 23 4.54 -7.67 18.76
N ALA A 24 4.34 -8.96 18.47
CA ALA A 24 3.29 -9.43 17.56
C ALA A 24 1.89 -9.01 18.02
N THR A 25 1.59 -9.09 19.33
CA THR A 25 0.28 -8.70 19.89
C THR A 25 0.01 -7.19 19.75
N PHE A 26 1.04 -6.36 19.91
CA PHE A 26 0.96 -4.94 19.65
C PHE A 26 0.61 -4.67 18.18
N PHE A 27 1.27 -5.34 17.24
CA PHE A 27 0.99 -5.16 15.81
C PHE A 27 -0.41 -5.63 15.40
N VAL A 28 -0.92 -6.73 15.97
CA VAL A 28 -2.33 -7.14 15.75
C VAL A 28 -3.28 -6.04 16.18
N THR A 29 -3.08 -5.49 17.39
CA THR A 29 -3.92 -4.42 17.92
C THR A 29 -3.83 -3.15 17.07
N TYR A 30 -2.62 -2.81 16.62
CA TYR A 30 -2.39 -1.71 15.69
C TYR A 30 -3.16 -1.89 14.37
N LEU A 31 -3.12 -3.09 13.77
CA LEU A 31 -3.85 -3.38 12.51
C LEU A 31 -5.36 -3.24 12.69
N ILE A 32 -5.90 -3.73 13.80
CA ILE A 32 -7.33 -3.61 14.11
C ILE A 32 -7.72 -2.14 14.29
N ILE A 33 -6.97 -1.37 15.08
CA ILE A 33 -7.26 0.05 15.32
C ILE A 33 -7.11 0.86 14.03
N SER A 34 -6.06 0.60 13.24
CA SER A 34 -5.81 1.29 11.98
C SER A 34 -6.91 0.99 10.97
N GLY A 35 -7.29 -0.28 10.79
CA GLY A 35 -8.32 -0.72 9.85
C GLY A 35 -9.73 -0.37 10.30
N LEU A 36 -10.21 -0.99 11.38
CA LEU A 36 -11.59 -0.83 11.84
C LEU A 36 -11.84 0.54 12.48
N GLY A 37 -10.83 1.13 13.12
CA GLY A 37 -10.97 2.46 13.74
C GLY A 37 -10.74 3.57 12.72
N MET A 38 -9.48 3.78 12.35
CA MET A 38 -9.06 4.96 11.59
C MET A 38 -9.64 5.00 10.17
N LYS A 39 -9.61 3.88 9.41
CA LYS A 39 -10.17 3.85 8.05
C LYS A 39 -11.69 4.00 8.05
N SER A 40 -12.40 3.41 9.01
CA SER A 40 -13.85 3.61 9.16
C SER A 40 -14.21 5.07 9.48
N ILE A 41 -13.48 5.71 10.40
CA ILE A 41 -13.68 7.13 10.73
C ILE A 41 -13.41 8.02 9.51
N THR A 42 -12.45 7.63 8.67
CA THR A 42 -12.10 8.35 7.45
C THR A 42 -13.27 8.39 6.46
N LEU A 43 -14.19 7.41 6.47
CA LEU A 43 -15.43 7.44 5.68
C LEU A 43 -16.29 8.65 6.03
N LEU A 44 -16.39 8.99 7.32
CA LEU A 44 -17.17 10.13 7.81
C LEU A 44 -16.58 11.49 7.39
N ARG A 45 -15.30 11.52 6.97
CA ARG A 45 -14.54 12.73 6.62
C ARG A 45 -14.70 13.87 7.63
N LEU A 46 -14.51 13.56 8.92
CA LEU A 46 -14.58 14.52 10.03
C LEU A 46 -13.86 15.85 9.76
N PRO A 47 -12.62 15.89 9.20
CA PRO A 47 -11.95 17.17 8.94
C PRO A 47 -12.70 18.05 7.92
N ALA A 48 -13.24 17.45 6.85
CA ALA A 48 -13.98 18.19 5.83
C ALA A 48 -15.32 18.71 6.40
N LEU A 49 -15.99 17.90 7.23
CA LEU A 49 -17.21 18.29 7.92
C LEU A 49 -16.97 19.45 8.89
N LEU A 50 -15.87 19.41 9.64
CA LEU A 50 -15.50 20.46 10.58
C LEU A 50 -15.26 21.79 9.85
N VAL A 51 -14.49 21.77 8.75
CA VAL A 51 -14.23 22.98 7.97
C VAL A 51 -15.52 23.51 7.32
N TYR A 52 -16.40 22.62 6.83
CA TYR A 52 -17.71 23.01 6.32
C TYR A 52 -18.55 23.69 7.41
N ALA A 53 -18.62 23.12 8.61
CA ALA A 53 -19.35 23.68 9.74
C ALA A 53 -18.81 25.07 10.12
N LEU A 54 -17.48 25.23 10.20
CA LEU A 54 -16.85 26.51 10.48
C LEU A 54 -17.16 27.57 9.42
N LEU A 55 -17.08 27.22 8.14
CA LEU A 55 -17.41 28.13 7.04
C LEU A 55 -18.89 28.51 7.01
N HIS A 56 -19.77 27.58 7.40
CA HIS A 56 -21.20 27.84 7.52
C HIS A 56 -21.48 28.82 8.66
N LEU A 57 -20.88 28.60 9.83
CA LEU A 57 -20.99 29.51 10.99
C LEU A 57 -20.39 30.90 10.69
N ALA A 58 -19.29 30.94 9.95
CA ALA A 58 -18.62 32.18 9.54
C ALA A 58 -19.31 32.91 8.36
N LYS A 59 -20.49 32.46 7.89
CA LYS A 59 -21.22 33.01 6.73
C LYS A 59 -20.33 33.19 5.49
N GLY A 60 -19.46 32.21 5.21
CA GLY A 60 -18.54 32.26 4.08
C GLY A 60 -19.25 32.46 2.73
N SER A 61 -18.61 33.22 1.83
CA SER A 61 -19.13 33.46 0.47
C SER A 61 -19.45 32.14 -0.26
N PRO A 62 -20.53 32.07 -1.07
CA PRO A 62 -20.86 30.89 -1.87
C PRO A 62 -19.67 30.34 -2.68
N ARG A 63 -18.82 31.23 -3.19
CA ARG A 63 -17.60 30.90 -3.93
C ARG A 63 -16.55 30.19 -3.08
N ALA A 64 -16.42 30.56 -1.81
CA ALA A 64 -15.49 29.91 -0.89
C ALA A 64 -15.91 28.44 -0.64
N ARG A 65 -17.22 28.21 -0.51
CA ARG A 65 -17.78 26.86 -0.36
C ARG A 65 -17.58 26.01 -1.61
N GLU A 66 -17.85 26.55 -2.79
CA GLU A 66 -17.61 25.87 -4.07
C GLU A 66 -16.14 25.49 -4.25
N ARG A 67 -15.23 26.41 -3.90
CA ARG A 67 -13.78 26.17 -3.96
C ARG A 67 -13.36 24.99 -3.09
N LEU A 68 -13.91 24.84 -1.88
CA LEU A 68 -13.62 23.68 -1.03
C LEU A 68 -14.06 22.36 -1.65
N TRP A 69 -15.23 22.32 -2.27
CA TRP A 69 -15.71 21.11 -2.95
C TRP A 69 -14.82 20.74 -4.15
N SER A 70 -14.30 21.74 -4.86
CA SER A 70 -13.38 21.51 -5.99
C SER A 70 -11.96 21.08 -5.56
N MET A 71 -11.57 21.30 -4.30
CA MET A 71 -10.20 21.09 -3.80
C MET A 71 -10.00 19.76 -3.05
N GLN A 72 -10.87 18.78 -3.24
CA GLN A 72 -10.77 17.47 -2.58
C GLN A 72 -9.79 16.55 -3.31
N MET A 73 -8.52 16.95 -3.30
CA MET A 73 -7.41 16.18 -3.85
C MET A 73 -6.99 15.11 -2.86
N ASP A 74 -6.79 13.89 -3.35
CA ASP A 74 -6.34 12.78 -2.53
C ASP A 74 -4.82 12.59 -2.66
N ASN A 75 -4.17 12.21 -1.55
CA ASN A 75 -2.74 11.94 -1.53
C ASN A 75 -2.48 10.43 -1.61
N TYR A 76 -2.31 9.94 -2.83
CA TYR A 76 -2.03 8.53 -3.09
C TYR A 76 -0.72 8.05 -2.45
N GLY A 77 0.30 8.91 -2.33
CA GLY A 77 1.62 8.52 -1.82
C GLY A 77 1.58 8.05 -0.37
N SER A 78 0.88 8.76 0.51
CA SER A 78 0.74 8.38 1.92
C SER A 78 -0.12 7.13 2.09
N LYS A 79 -1.23 7.01 1.35
CA LYS A 79 -2.12 5.84 1.42
C LYS A 79 -1.40 4.56 1.02
N VAL A 80 -0.60 4.63 -0.05
CA VAL A 80 0.20 3.49 -0.51
C VAL A 80 1.20 3.07 0.56
N ALA A 81 1.90 4.01 1.20
CA ALA A 81 2.82 3.69 2.28
C ALA A 81 2.12 3.00 3.46
N ASP A 82 0.94 3.49 3.88
CA ASP A 82 0.13 2.88 4.93
C ASP A 82 -0.29 1.43 4.59
N HIS A 83 -0.70 1.20 3.34
CA HIS A 83 -1.10 -0.13 2.88
C HIS A 83 0.08 -1.08 2.78
N SER A 84 1.25 -0.59 2.36
CA SER A 84 2.46 -1.39 2.22
C SER A 84 3.06 -1.78 3.58
N ILE A 85 3.02 -0.91 4.59
CA ILE A 85 3.44 -1.29 5.95
C ILE A 85 2.50 -2.32 6.57
N THR A 86 1.19 -2.19 6.35
CA THR A 86 0.22 -3.21 6.78
C THR A 86 0.48 -4.55 6.10
N LEU A 87 0.80 -4.55 4.80
CA LEU A 87 1.14 -5.77 4.06
C LEU A 87 2.40 -6.43 4.63
N LEU A 88 3.44 -5.62 4.87
CA LEU A 88 4.70 -6.06 5.46
C LEU A 88 4.47 -6.71 6.83
N LEU A 89 3.71 -6.04 7.72
CA LEU A 89 3.39 -6.57 9.04
C LEU A 89 2.58 -7.87 8.95
N GLY A 90 1.60 -7.93 8.05
CA GLY A 90 0.80 -9.12 7.77
C GLY A 90 1.66 -10.31 7.35
N LEU A 91 2.57 -10.10 6.39
CA LEU A 91 3.46 -11.13 5.86
C LEU A 91 4.51 -11.60 6.89
N VAL A 92 5.12 -10.68 7.64
CA VAL A 92 6.18 -11.02 8.59
C VAL A 92 5.62 -11.75 9.80
N TYR A 93 4.49 -11.28 10.35
CA TYR A 93 3.96 -11.83 11.59
C TYR A 93 2.96 -12.99 11.39
N CYS A 94 2.55 -13.33 10.17
CA CYS A 94 1.65 -14.48 9.95
C CYS A 94 2.22 -15.80 10.46
N CYS A 95 3.54 -16.00 10.32
CA CYS A 95 4.26 -17.18 10.78
C CYS A 95 4.44 -17.21 12.31
N VAL A 96 4.42 -16.03 12.95
CA VAL A 96 4.62 -15.89 14.41
C VAL A 96 3.29 -16.01 15.14
N ASN A 97 2.27 -15.30 14.67
CA ASN A 97 0.92 -15.31 15.23
C ASN A 97 -0.12 -15.35 14.09
N PRO A 98 -0.82 -16.47 13.87
CA PRO A 98 -1.76 -16.62 12.76
C PRO A 98 -2.99 -15.70 12.87
N ILE A 99 -3.27 -15.12 14.05
CA ILE A 99 -4.36 -14.15 14.25
C ILE A 99 -4.10 -12.84 13.49
N VAL A 100 -2.85 -12.55 13.11
CA VAL A 100 -2.51 -11.39 12.28
C VAL A 100 -3.17 -11.48 10.91
N CYS A 101 -3.31 -12.68 10.33
CA CYS A 101 -3.92 -12.86 9.01
C CYS A 101 -5.36 -12.37 8.92
N PRO A 102 -6.32 -12.82 9.77
CA PRO A 102 -7.68 -12.30 9.74
C PRO A 102 -7.75 -10.82 10.11
N ALA A 103 -6.85 -10.31 10.97
CA ALA A 103 -6.78 -8.88 11.28
C ALA A 103 -6.35 -8.04 10.05
N ALA A 104 -5.33 -8.47 9.32
CA ALA A 104 -4.88 -7.84 8.08
C ALA A 104 -5.95 -7.95 6.98
N LEU A 105 -6.63 -9.09 6.88
CA LEU A 105 -7.75 -9.26 5.94
C LEU A 105 -8.89 -8.27 6.27
N ALA A 106 -9.27 -8.15 7.54
CA ALA A 106 -10.29 -7.19 7.96
C ALA A 106 -9.87 -5.74 7.65
N TYR A 107 -8.60 -5.40 7.85
CA TYR A 107 -8.05 -4.10 7.43
C TYR A 107 -8.27 -3.85 5.94
N TYR A 108 -7.91 -4.80 5.07
CA TYR A 108 -8.06 -4.61 3.62
C TYR A 108 -9.52 -4.56 3.19
N LEU A 109 -10.40 -5.40 3.76
CA LEU A 109 -11.83 -5.37 3.45
C LEU A 109 -12.47 -4.00 3.75
N VAL A 110 -12.22 -3.48 4.96
CA VAL A 110 -12.72 -2.15 5.37
C VAL A 110 -12.12 -1.07 4.49
N THR A 111 -10.81 -1.12 4.25
CA THR A 111 -10.11 -0.15 3.41
C THR A 111 -10.63 -0.14 1.98
N THR A 112 -10.82 -1.29 1.35
CA THR A 112 -11.33 -1.38 -0.02
C THR A 112 -12.74 -0.82 -0.12
N ALA A 113 -13.62 -1.10 0.85
CA ALA A 113 -14.97 -0.54 0.87
C ALA A 113 -14.97 0.99 1.07
N THR A 114 -14.19 1.48 2.04
CA THR A 114 -14.13 2.90 2.41
C THR A 114 -13.43 3.74 1.33
N GLU A 115 -12.24 3.35 0.89
CA GLU A 115 -11.47 4.06 -0.13
C GLU A 115 -12.12 3.91 -1.52
N GLY A 116 -12.72 2.76 -1.83
CA GLY A 116 -13.48 2.58 -3.07
C GLY A 116 -14.67 3.55 -3.17
N TYR A 117 -15.42 3.74 -2.08
CA TYR A 117 -16.48 4.73 -2.02
C TYR A 117 -15.93 6.17 -2.20
N GLN A 118 -14.82 6.50 -1.53
CA GLN A 118 -14.22 7.83 -1.63
C GLN A 118 -13.72 8.15 -3.04
N ILE A 119 -13.10 7.19 -3.72
CA ILE A 119 -12.58 7.37 -5.08
C ILE A 119 -13.71 7.69 -6.06
N ILE A 120 -14.87 7.02 -5.93
CA ILE A 120 -16.00 7.20 -6.86
C ILE A 120 -16.75 8.52 -6.59
N TYR A 121 -17.07 8.83 -5.34
CA TYR A 121 -18.03 9.88 -5.01
C TYR A 121 -17.43 11.22 -4.61
N VAL A 122 -16.14 11.23 -4.25
CA VAL A 122 -15.60 12.32 -3.43
C VAL A 122 -14.28 12.85 -3.96
N THR A 123 -13.35 11.95 -4.28
CA THR A 123 -12.00 12.32 -4.68
C THR A 123 -11.97 12.83 -6.11
N ARG A 124 -11.28 13.96 -6.33
CA ARG A 124 -10.86 14.38 -7.67
C ARG A 124 -9.40 14.00 -7.88
N GLN A 125 -9.11 13.30 -8.97
CA GLN A 125 -7.73 12.99 -9.36
C GLN A 125 -7.04 14.25 -9.85
N LYS A 126 -5.94 14.63 -9.18
CA LYS A 126 -5.09 15.76 -9.59
C LYS A 126 -4.16 15.38 -10.75
N HIS A 127 -3.74 14.13 -10.78
CA HIS A 127 -2.74 13.63 -11.70
C HIS A 127 -3.06 12.18 -12.04
N ASP A 128 -2.93 11.84 -13.32
CA ASP A 128 -2.99 10.46 -13.77
C ASP A 128 -1.55 9.93 -13.87
N GLY A 129 -1.26 8.89 -13.07
CA GLY A 129 0.07 8.28 -13.01
C GLY A 129 0.27 7.14 -14.01
N GLY A 130 -0.73 6.79 -14.84
CA GLY A 130 -0.62 5.76 -15.87
C GLY A 130 -0.17 4.38 -15.34
N GLY A 131 -0.44 4.07 -14.07
CA GLY A 131 -0.05 2.81 -13.45
C GLY A 131 1.42 2.68 -13.04
N GLN A 132 2.25 3.71 -13.16
CA GLN A 132 3.68 3.65 -12.80
C GLN A 132 3.94 3.25 -11.33
N LEU A 133 2.97 3.53 -10.46
CA LEU A 133 2.99 3.14 -9.04
C LEU A 133 3.08 1.61 -8.85
N TRP A 134 2.57 0.82 -9.80
CA TRP A 134 2.55 -0.64 -9.71
C TRP A 134 3.95 -1.25 -9.55
N LYS A 135 4.94 -0.70 -10.24
CA LYS A 135 6.34 -1.12 -10.13
C LYS A 135 6.86 -1.00 -8.69
N ASN A 136 6.53 0.12 -8.03
CA ASN A 136 6.95 0.37 -6.64
C ASN A 136 6.23 -0.56 -5.66
N LEU A 137 4.93 -0.78 -5.87
CA LEU A 137 4.13 -1.70 -5.06
C LEU A 137 4.67 -3.12 -5.12
N LEU A 138 4.98 -3.63 -6.32
CA LEU A 138 5.55 -4.96 -6.48
C LEU A 138 6.87 -5.10 -5.72
N HIS A 139 7.75 -4.11 -5.81
CA HIS A 139 9.01 -4.13 -5.06
C HIS A 139 8.78 -4.17 -3.56
N GLN A 140 7.83 -3.38 -3.04
CA GLN A 140 7.47 -3.37 -1.62
C GLN A 140 6.89 -4.73 -1.15
N VAL A 141 6.04 -5.37 -1.96
CA VAL A 141 5.51 -6.71 -1.67
C VAL A 141 6.64 -7.74 -1.64
N MET A 142 7.57 -7.71 -2.60
CA MET A 142 8.71 -8.63 -2.65
C MET A 142 9.63 -8.45 -1.45
N VAL A 143 9.92 -7.20 -1.06
CA VAL A 143 10.68 -6.91 0.16
C VAL A 143 9.98 -7.48 1.38
N GLY A 144 8.66 -7.31 1.49
CA GLY A 144 7.89 -7.91 2.59
C GLY A 144 7.95 -9.44 2.62
N LEU A 145 7.93 -10.08 1.45
CA LEU A 145 8.09 -11.53 1.33
C LEU A 145 9.48 -11.98 1.81
N TYR A 146 10.55 -11.25 1.47
CA TYR A 146 11.91 -11.56 1.94
C TYR A 146 12.00 -11.48 3.46
N PHE A 147 11.42 -10.43 4.07
CA PHE A 147 11.36 -10.34 5.53
C PHE A 147 10.57 -11.49 6.16
N ALA A 148 9.47 -11.93 5.53
CA ALA A 148 8.68 -13.07 6.01
C ALA A 148 9.49 -14.39 5.96
N GLN A 149 10.25 -14.63 4.89
CA GLN A 149 11.09 -15.81 4.75
C GLN A 149 12.27 -15.81 5.73
N ILE A 150 12.94 -14.66 5.90
CA ILE A 150 14.05 -14.50 6.83
C ILE A 150 13.58 -14.65 8.29
N SER A 151 12.45 -14.04 8.64
CA SER A 151 11.87 -14.17 9.99
C SER A 151 11.46 -15.61 10.30
N LEU A 152 10.87 -16.32 9.33
CA LEU A 152 10.55 -17.75 9.47
C LEU A 152 11.81 -18.61 9.64
N LEU A 153 12.85 -18.38 8.84
CA LEU A 153 14.16 -19.04 8.98
C LEU A 153 14.74 -18.80 10.38
N GLY A 154 14.71 -17.56 10.86
CA GLY A 154 15.18 -17.19 12.20
C GLY A 154 14.41 -17.92 13.30
N LEU A 155 13.08 -17.94 13.22
CA LEU A 155 12.21 -18.61 14.20
C LEU A 155 12.47 -20.11 14.28
N LEU A 156 12.59 -20.80 13.14
CA LEU A 156 12.87 -22.25 13.10
C LEU A 156 14.29 -22.58 13.56
N SER A 157 15.26 -21.68 13.29
CA SER A 157 16.64 -21.84 13.75
C SER A 157 16.74 -21.75 15.27
N ILE A 158 16.00 -20.82 15.91
CA ILE A 158 15.90 -20.73 17.37
C ILE A 158 15.26 -21.99 17.95
N LYS A 159 14.22 -22.54 17.30
CA LYS A 159 13.58 -23.79 17.69
C LYS A 159 14.41 -25.06 17.40
N LYS A 160 15.64 -24.93 16.89
CA LYS A 160 16.56 -26.03 16.54
C LYS A 160 15.93 -27.07 15.61
N PHE A 161 15.10 -26.64 14.67
CA PHE A 161 14.48 -27.55 13.71
C PHE A 161 15.51 -28.01 12.66
N PRO A 162 15.72 -29.32 12.45
CA PRO A 162 16.80 -29.83 11.61
C PRO A 162 16.65 -29.48 10.12
N PHE A 163 15.42 -29.27 9.64
CA PHE A 163 15.15 -28.88 8.26
C PHE A 163 15.04 -27.36 8.05
N SER A 164 15.39 -26.54 9.05
CA SER A 164 15.46 -25.07 8.92
C SER A 164 16.21 -24.59 7.66
N PRO A 165 17.40 -25.13 7.28
CA PRO A 165 18.12 -24.66 6.10
C PRO A 165 17.39 -24.91 4.77
N LEU A 166 16.38 -25.80 4.72
CA LEU A 166 15.58 -26.02 3.52
C LEU A 166 14.81 -24.76 3.09
N LEU A 167 14.52 -23.85 4.03
CA LEU A 167 13.87 -22.56 3.75
C LEU A 167 14.74 -21.59 2.93
N LEU A 168 16.03 -21.88 2.72
CA LEU A 168 16.85 -21.11 1.79
C LEU A 168 16.42 -21.31 0.33
N ILE A 169 15.83 -22.46 -0.01
CA ILE A 169 15.35 -22.75 -1.36
C ILE A 169 14.25 -21.77 -1.80
N PRO A 170 13.13 -21.59 -1.05
CA PRO A 170 12.10 -20.62 -1.44
C PRO A 170 12.59 -19.17 -1.38
N LEU A 171 13.57 -18.84 -0.53
CA LEU A 171 14.20 -17.51 -0.51
C LEU A 171 14.94 -17.24 -1.83
N ILE A 172 15.82 -18.16 -2.27
CA ILE A 172 16.52 -18.04 -3.55
C ILE A 172 15.53 -18.00 -4.71
N GLY A 173 14.50 -18.87 -4.68
CA GLY A 173 13.44 -18.89 -5.68
C GLY A 173 12.70 -17.56 -5.80
N SER A 174 12.39 -16.90 -4.68
CA SER A 174 11.74 -15.58 -4.69
C SER A 174 12.62 -14.48 -5.27
N VAL A 175 13.93 -14.53 -5.05
CA VAL A 175 14.90 -13.58 -5.64
C VAL A 175 14.99 -13.78 -7.15
N ILE A 176 15.08 -15.03 -7.61
CA ILE A 176 15.08 -15.35 -9.05
C ILE A 176 13.77 -14.89 -9.70
N PHE A 177 12.64 -15.13 -9.05
CA PHE A 177 11.34 -14.69 -9.53
C PHE A 177 11.27 -13.16 -9.65
N HIS A 178 11.67 -12.43 -8.61
CA HIS A 178 11.67 -10.97 -8.64
C HIS A 178 12.62 -10.42 -9.71
N ALA A 179 13.79 -11.03 -9.91
CA ALA A 179 14.71 -10.66 -10.98
C ALA A 179 14.13 -10.93 -12.37
N SER A 180 13.48 -12.09 -12.57
CA SER A 180 12.81 -12.45 -13.82
C SER A 180 11.69 -11.48 -14.16
N VAL A 181 10.81 -11.17 -13.19
CA VAL A 181 9.72 -10.21 -13.37
C VAL A 181 10.25 -8.81 -13.65
N SER A 182 11.25 -8.34 -12.89
CA SER A 182 11.86 -7.04 -13.11
C SER A 182 12.50 -6.92 -14.51
N SER A 183 13.14 -7.99 -14.99
CA SER A 183 13.73 -8.03 -16.33
C SER A 183 12.65 -7.99 -17.41
N SER A 184 11.66 -8.88 -17.36
CA SER A 184 10.61 -9.00 -18.36
C SER A 184 9.73 -7.75 -18.45
N TYR A 185 9.42 -7.13 -17.31
CA TYR A 185 8.48 -6.00 -17.26
C TYR A 185 9.14 -4.63 -17.12
N SER A 186 10.48 -4.56 -17.18
CA SER A 186 11.22 -3.29 -17.12
C SER A 186 10.76 -2.26 -18.16
N LYS A 187 10.57 -2.69 -19.42
CA LYS A 187 10.19 -1.82 -20.55
C LYS A 187 8.70 -1.46 -20.57
N PRO A 188 7.76 -2.42 -20.43
CA PRO A 188 6.32 -2.11 -20.48
C PRO A 188 5.84 -1.19 -19.34
N TRP A 189 6.52 -1.18 -18.19
CA TRP A 189 6.11 -0.32 -17.07
C TRP A 189 6.59 1.13 -17.19
N SER A 190 7.58 1.42 -18.02
CA SER A 190 8.12 2.78 -18.19
C SER A 190 7.73 3.44 -19.51
N HIS A 191 7.32 2.65 -20.50
CA HIS A 191 7.04 3.15 -21.84
C HIS A 191 5.74 2.55 -22.40
N VAL A 192 4.96 3.40 -23.06
CA VAL A 192 3.81 2.97 -23.87
C VAL A 192 4.33 2.26 -25.12
N ALA A 193 3.64 1.21 -25.56
CA ALA A 193 4.02 0.50 -26.79
C ALA A 193 3.80 1.40 -28.01
N LEU A 194 4.68 1.29 -29.01
CA LEU A 194 4.59 2.14 -30.21
C LEU A 194 3.29 1.91 -30.99
N CYS A 195 2.79 0.66 -31.03
CA CYS A 195 1.52 0.34 -31.66
C CYS A 195 0.36 1.05 -30.96
N ASP A 196 0.28 0.96 -29.62
CA ASP A 196 -0.76 1.63 -28.85
C ASP A 196 -0.69 3.16 -29.03
N ALA A 197 0.51 3.72 -29.12
CA ALA A 197 0.69 5.14 -29.39
C ALA A 197 0.20 5.53 -30.80
N MET A 198 0.46 4.70 -31.81
CA MET A 198 -0.01 4.91 -33.18
C MET A 198 -1.53 4.83 -33.28
N ASP A 199 -2.16 3.87 -32.59
CA ASP A 199 -3.62 3.72 -32.56
C ASP A 199 -4.28 4.94 -31.91
N LEU A 200 -3.70 5.43 -30.79
CA LEU A 200 -4.16 6.65 -30.11
C LEU A 200 -4.02 7.89 -31.01
N ASP A 201 -2.90 8.02 -31.74
CA ASP A 201 -2.68 9.13 -32.68
C ASP A 201 -3.71 9.11 -33.83
N GLU A 202 -4.08 7.93 -34.34
CA GLU A 202 -5.09 7.77 -35.38
C GLU A 202 -6.50 8.13 -34.87
N GLU A 203 -6.85 7.73 -33.65
CA GLU A 203 -8.11 8.11 -32.99
C GLU A 203 -8.21 9.63 -32.78
N ASP A 204 -7.14 10.26 -32.32
CA ASP A 204 -7.04 11.71 -32.14
C ASP A 204 -7.19 12.47 -33.46
N GLU A 205 -6.60 11.96 -34.55
CA GLU A 205 -6.74 12.55 -35.88
C GLU A 205 -8.19 12.45 -36.39
N ARG A 206 -8.82 11.29 -36.25
CA ARG A 206 -10.24 11.08 -36.62
C ARG A 206 -11.16 12.02 -35.84
N ALA A 207 -10.94 12.18 -34.54
CA ALA A 207 -11.71 13.10 -33.69
C ALA A 207 -11.54 14.57 -34.12
N ARG A 208 -10.31 14.98 -34.48
CA ARG A 208 -10.04 16.33 -35.01
C ARG A 208 -10.78 16.59 -36.31
N VAL A 209 -10.78 15.62 -37.24
CA VAL A 209 -11.48 15.74 -38.52
C VAL A 209 -12.99 15.87 -38.32
N ASP A 210 -13.61 15.07 -37.43
CA ASP A 210 -15.04 15.18 -37.10
C ASP A 210 -15.38 16.54 -36.46
N HIS A 211 -14.53 17.04 -35.57
CA HIS A 211 -14.72 18.36 -34.99
C HIS A 211 -14.68 19.50 -36.04
N LEU A 212 -13.79 19.40 -37.03
CA LEU A 212 -13.66 20.39 -38.11
C LEU A 212 -14.82 20.32 -39.11
N SER A 213 -15.32 19.12 -39.41
CA SER A 213 -16.47 18.93 -40.32
C SER A 213 -17.76 19.50 -39.70
N ARG A 214 -18.01 19.24 -38.41
CA ARG A 214 -19.15 19.82 -37.67
C ARG A 214 -19.11 21.34 -37.60
N ARG A 215 -17.91 21.95 -37.52
CA ARG A 215 -17.75 23.41 -37.53
C ARG A 215 -17.98 24.07 -38.88
N ARG A 216 -17.88 23.34 -40.00
CA ARG A 216 -18.12 23.88 -41.35
C ARG A 216 -19.56 23.67 -41.84
N GLY A 217 -20.30 22.76 -41.21
CA GLY A 217 -21.66 22.38 -41.59
C GLY A 217 -22.79 23.12 -40.84
N GLY A 218 -22.48 24.07 -39.95
CA GLY A 218 -23.44 24.93 -39.25
C GLY A 218 -23.08 26.39 -39.40
#